data_AF-A0A812LNE8-F1
#
_entry.id   AF-A0A812LNE8-F1
#
_cell.length_a   1.000
_cell.length_b   1.000
_cell.length_c   1.000
_cell.angle_alpha   90.00
_cell.angle_beta   90.00
_cell.angle_gamma   90.00
#
_symmetry.space_group_name_H-M   'P 1'
#
loop_
_entity.id
_entity.type
_entity.pdbx_description
1 polymer ?
#
loop_
_entity_poly.entity_id
_entity_poly.type
_entity_poly.pdbx_seq_one_letter_code
_entity_poly.pdbx_strand_id
1 'polypeptide(L)'
;MSPEPPDFSEEGFVVAGVPLEVFEEGLKARRSARRLLKAKEIDAESCQATRVMCEGAFKSMRNSFLVDCREQTHRCNRLRDLMEECQSACEAAFARCRTKPPPAAVWQKVQELRGQW
;
A
#
# COMPACT_ATOMS: atom_id res chain seq x y z
N MET A 1 33.87 -49.39 -13.33
CA MET A 1 33.72 -48.33 -12.30
C MET A 1 32.91 -47.23 -12.94
N SER A 2 31.61 -47.19 -12.67
CA SER A 2 30.73 -46.11 -13.11
C SER A 2 30.83 -44.99 -12.09
N PRO A 3 31.01 -43.72 -12.49
CA PRO A 3 31.05 -42.62 -11.54
C PRO A 3 29.64 -42.41 -10.96
N GLU A 4 29.58 -42.27 -9.63
CA GLU A 4 28.37 -41.90 -8.91
C GLU A 4 27.91 -40.50 -9.35
N PRO A 5 26.59 -40.25 -9.48
CA PRO A 5 26.10 -38.93 -9.83
C PRO A 5 26.39 -37.95 -8.68
N PRO A 6 26.64 -36.67 -9.00
CA PRO A 6 26.83 -35.65 -7.97
C PRO A 6 25.57 -35.54 -7.10
N ASP A 7 25.78 -35.67 -5.79
CA ASP A 7 24.82 -35.29 -4.76
C ASP A 7 24.59 -33.78 -4.89
N PHE A 8 23.61 -33.41 -5.71
CA PHE A 8 22.96 -32.12 -5.57
C PHE A 8 22.19 -32.20 -4.27
N SER A 9 22.87 -31.89 -3.18
CA SER A 9 22.26 -31.42 -1.96
C SER A 9 21.46 -30.18 -2.36
N GLU A 10 20.22 -30.40 -2.82
CA GLU A 10 19.16 -29.41 -2.82
C GLU A 10 19.06 -28.94 -1.37
N GLU A 11 19.83 -27.91 -1.02
CA GLU A 11 19.52 -27.03 0.09
C GLU A 11 18.07 -26.65 -0.11
N GLY A 12 17.21 -27.32 0.66
CA GLY A 12 15.78 -27.14 0.65
C GLY A 12 15.48 -25.69 0.97
N PHE A 13 15.45 -24.86 -0.06
CA PHE A 13 14.77 -23.59 -0.03
C PHE A 13 13.29 -23.94 0.06
N VAL A 14 12.86 -24.17 1.29
CA VAL A 14 11.44 -24.14 1.60
C VAL A 14 11.04 -22.68 1.39
N VAL A 15 10.69 -22.32 0.15
CA VAL A 15 9.97 -21.09 -0.15
C VAL A 15 8.56 -21.31 0.41
N ALA A 16 8.42 -21.29 1.73
CA ALA A 16 7.17 -21.52 2.45
C ALA A 16 6.28 -20.27 2.39
N GLY A 17 5.98 -19.83 1.17
CA GLY A 17 5.04 -18.78 0.86
C GLY A 17 5.37 -17.42 1.47
N VAL A 18 4.40 -16.52 1.34
CA VAL A 18 4.49 -15.12 1.77
C VAL A 18 4.75 -15.01 3.28
N PRO A 19 5.76 -14.23 3.73
CA PRO A 19 6.05 -13.97 5.13
C PRO A 19 4.87 -13.28 5.84
N LEU A 20 4.70 -13.53 7.14
CA LEU A 20 3.58 -13.00 7.91
C LEU A 20 3.66 -11.47 8.05
N GLU A 21 4.87 -10.94 8.14
CA GLU A 21 5.17 -9.51 8.28
C GLU A 21 4.59 -8.71 7.10
N VAL A 22 4.61 -9.31 5.90
CA VAL A 22 4.04 -8.72 4.68
C VAL A 22 2.52 -8.52 4.81
N PHE A 23 1.83 -9.51 5.39
CA PHE A 23 0.40 -9.39 5.67
C PHE A 23 0.12 -8.35 6.75
N GLU A 24 0.95 -8.31 7.80
CA GLU A 24 0.79 -7.33 8.89
C GLU A 24 0.94 -5.90 8.39
N GLU A 25 1.93 -5.63 7.53
CA GLU A 25 2.13 -4.34 6.89
C GLU A 25 0.93 -3.94 6.03
N GLY A 26 0.45 -4.84 5.17
CA GLY A 26 -0.76 -4.61 4.36
C GLY A 26 -2.00 -4.34 5.21
N LEU A 27 -2.23 -5.11 6.26
CA LEU A 27 -3.35 -4.92 7.18
C LEU A 27 -3.24 -3.63 7.99
N LYS A 28 -2.03 -3.21 8.36
CA LYS A 28 -1.76 -1.94 9.06
C LYS A 28 -2.05 -0.76 8.14
N ALA A 29 -1.55 -0.78 6.91
CA ALA A 29 -1.82 0.26 5.91
C ALA A 29 -3.32 0.38 5.62
N ARG A 30 -4.01 -0.75 5.38
CA ARG A 30 -5.47 -0.79 5.17
C ARG A 30 -6.25 -0.23 6.37
N ARG A 31 -5.84 -0.58 7.60
CA ARG A 31 -6.46 -0.02 8.81
C ARG A 31 -6.25 1.50 8.90
N SER A 32 -5.06 1.98 8.60
CA SER A 32 -4.75 3.41 8.58
C SER A 32 -5.61 4.16 7.56
N ALA A 33 -5.68 3.66 6.32
CA ALA A 33 -6.51 4.21 5.26
C ALA A 33 -8.00 4.25 5.65
N ARG A 34 -8.53 3.17 6.23
CA ARG A 34 -9.92 3.12 6.73
C ARG A 34 -10.18 4.08 7.89
N ARG A 35 -9.19 4.34 8.76
CA ARG A 35 -9.30 5.36 9.80
C ARG A 35 -9.39 6.76 9.18
N LEU A 36 -8.54 7.05 8.20
CA LEU A 36 -8.59 8.32 7.47
C LEU A 36 -9.93 8.52 6.76
N LEU A 37 -10.49 7.46 6.16
CA LEU A 37 -11.82 7.48 5.53
C LEU A 37 -12.95 7.78 6.51
N LYS A 38 -12.82 7.40 7.78
CA LYS A 38 -13.84 7.63 8.81
C LYS A 38 -13.61 8.92 9.61
N ALA A 39 -12.44 9.55 9.47
CA ALA A 39 -12.10 10.76 10.21
C ALA A 39 -13.02 11.92 9.81
N LYS A 40 -13.54 12.65 10.81
CA LYS A 40 -14.41 13.81 10.59
C LYS A 40 -13.64 14.95 9.94
N GLU A 41 -12.44 15.20 10.45
CA GLU A 41 -11.48 16.16 9.89
C GLU A 41 -10.22 15.44 9.45
N ILE A 42 -9.63 15.90 8.36
CA ILE A 42 -8.40 15.37 7.81
C ILE A 42 -7.39 16.50 7.73
N ASP A 43 -6.25 16.31 8.40
CA ASP A 43 -5.07 17.15 8.31
C ASP A 43 -4.08 16.61 7.25
N ALA A 44 -3.13 17.46 6.85
CA ALA A 44 -2.15 17.12 5.82
C ALA A 44 -1.13 16.06 6.29
N GLU A 45 -0.83 16.02 7.59
CA GLU A 45 0.14 15.10 8.19
C GLU A 45 -0.40 13.66 8.17
N SER A 46 -1.65 13.47 8.60
CA SER A 46 -2.41 12.22 8.54
C SER A 46 -2.53 11.69 7.11
N CYS A 47 -2.74 12.58 6.13
CA CYS A 47 -2.71 12.23 4.71
C CYS A 47 -1.35 11.72 4.26
N GLN A 48 -0.29 12.46 4.59
CA GLN A 48 1.07 12.10 4.20
C GLN A 48 1.53 10.81 4.89
N ALA A 49 1.24 10.64 6.18
CA ALA A 49 1.57 9.44 6.94
C ALA A 49 0.85 8.21 6.38
N THR A 50 -0.45 8.33 6.07
CA THR A 50 -1.22 7.25 5.42
C THR A 50 -0.65 6.93 4.05
N ARG A 51 -0.21 7.95 3.29
CA ARG A 51 0.42 7.77 1.99
C ARG A 51 1.69 6.93 2.05
N VAL A 52 2.61 7.30 2.93
CA VAL A 52 3.86 6.58 3.12
C VAL A 52 3.58 5.12 3.55
N MET A 53 2.61 4.89 4.45
CA MET A 53 2.25 3.53 4.86
C MET A 53 1.69 2.70 3.71
N CYS A 54 0.77 3.26 2.92
CA CYS A 54 0.20 2.56 1.76
C CYS A 54 1.28 2.23 0.72
N GLU A 55 2.11 3.19 0.33
CA GLU A 55 3.17 2.98 -0.66
C GLU A 55 4.19 1.93 -0.19
N GLY A 56 4.59 1.98 1.09
CA GLY A 56 5.48 0.99 1.69
C GLY A 56 4.88 -0.41 1.70
N ALA A 57 3.65 -0.56 2.18
CA ALA A 57 2.96 -1.84 2.22
C ALA A 57 2.73 -2.42 0.82
N PHE A 58 2.39 -1.58 -0.17
CA PHE A 58 2.25 -2.02 -1.56
C PHE A 58 3.54 -2.60 -2.13
N LYS A 59 4.66 -1.91 -1.88
CA LYS A 59 5.96 -2.36 -2.33
C LYS A 59 6.33 -3.71 -1.69
N SER A 60 6.12 -3.83 -0.38
CA SER A 60 6.38 -5.05 0.38
C SER A 60 5.55 -6.24 -0.12
N MET A 61 4.22 -6.07 -0.19
CA MET A 61 3.30 -7.10 -0.70
C MET A 61 3.60 -7.50 -2.14
N ARG A 62 3.82 -6.53 -3.04
CA ARG A 62 4.12 -6.82 -4.45
C ARG A 62 5.43 -7.57 -4.60
N ASN A 63 6.47 -7.18 -3.85
CA ASN A 63 7.76 -7.87 -3.92
C ASN A 63 7.65 -9.31 -3.45
N SER A 64 6.99 -9.55 -2.32
CA SER A 64 6.77 -10.92 -1.83
C SER A 64 5.89 -11.72 -2.79
N PHE A 65 4.86 -11.12 -3.39
CA PHE A 65 4.07 -11.81 -4.43
C PHE A 65 4.92 -12.22 -5.63
N LEU A 66 5.83 -11.36 -6.11
CA LEU A 66 6.67 -11.68 -7.28
C LEU A 66 7.76 -12.73 -6.98
N VAL A 67 8.27 -12.77 -5.75
CA VAL A 67 9.36 -13.68 -5.35
C VAL A 67 8.81 -15.00 -4.84
N ASP A 68 7.80 -14.96 -3.97
CA ASP A 68 7.34 -16.11 -3.18
C ASP A 68 6.09 -16.79 -3.76
N CYS A 69 5.42 -16.20 -4.76
CA CYS A 69 4.17 -16.72 -5.33
C CYS A 69 4.29 -17.25 -6.76
N ARG A 70 5.42 -17.89 -7.08
CA ARG A 70 5.58 -18.63 -8.35
C ARG A 70 4.56 -19.77 -8.48
N GLU A 71 4.34 -20.50 -7.40
CA GLU A 71 3.27 -21.47 -7.29
C GLU A 71 2.05 -20.80 -6.64
N GLN A 72 0.88 -20.86 -7.27
CA GLN A 72 -0.33 -20.19 -6.79
C GLN A 72 -0.91 -20.89 -5.56
N THR A 73 -0.29 -20.66 -4.39
CA THR A 73 -0.73 -21.20 -3.10
C THR A 73 -1.90 -20.40 -2.53
N HIS A 74 -2.62 -20.99 -1.57
CA HIS A 74 -3.69 -20.29 -0.83
C HIS A 74 -3.21 -18.98 -0.18
N ARG A 75 -1.99 -18.95 0.37
CA ARG A 75 -1.41 -17.73 0.95
C ARG A 75 -1.19 -16.65 -0.11
N CYS A 76 -0.76 -17.03 -1.30
CA CYS A 76 -0.56 -16.10 -2.41
C CYS A 76 -1.87 -15.50 -2.94
N ASN A 77 -2.92 -16.31 -3.02
CA ASN A 77 -4.26 -15.81 -3.33
C ASN A 77 -4.71 -14.81 -2.25
N ARG A 78 -4.49 -15.13 -0.96
CA ARG A 78 -4.81 -14.23 0.13
C ARG A 78 -4.02 -12.92 0.10
N LEU A 79 -2.75 -12.98 -0.30
CA LEU A 79 -1.93 -11.79 -0.46
C LEU A 79 -2.46 -10.91 -1.60
N ARG A 80 -2.83 -11.51 -2.73
CA ARG A 80 -3.46 -10.78 -3.85
C ARG A 80 -4.73 -10.08 -3.41
N ASP A 81 -5.63 -10.76 -2.71
CA ASP A 81 -6.86 -10.16 -2.18
C ASP A 81 -6.54 -8.99 -1.23
N LEU A 82 -5.54 -9.15 -0.35
CA LEU A 82 -5.11 -8.09 0.55
C LEU A 82 -4.53 -6.89 -0.21
N MET A 83 -3.76 -7.12 -1.28
CA MET A 83 -3.25 -6.06 -2.15
C MET A 83 -4.41 -5.27 -2.76
N GLU A 84 -5.40 -5.93 -3.35
CA GLU A 84 -6.57 -5.27 -3.95
C GLU A 84 -7.38 -4.47 -2.91
N GLU A 85 -7.67 -5.08 -1.76
CA GLU A 85 -8.39 -4.42 -0.67
C GLU A 85 -7.64 -3.22 -0.09
N CYS A 86 -6.31 -3.33 0.04
CA CYS A 86 -5.46 -2.24 0.49
C CYS A 86 -5.46 -1.11 -0.55
N GLN A 87 -5.52 -1.43 -1.84
CA GLN A 87 -5.38 -0.45 -2.93
C GLN A 87 -6.62 0.41 -2.95
N SER A 88 -7.77 -0.25 -3.00
CA SER A 88 -9.07 0.40 -2.95
C SER A 88 -9.20 1.30 -1.71
N ALA A 89 -8.80 0.82 -0.53
CA ALA A 89 -8.86 1.61 0.69
C ALA A 89 -7.94 2.84 0.66
N CYS A 90 -6.69 2.68 0.20
CA CYS A 90 -5.71 3.76 0.11
C CYS A 90 -6.11 4.81 -0.94
N GLU A 91 -6.58 4.40 -2.11
CA GLU A 91 -7.07 5.31 -3.16
C GLU A 91 -8.27 6.13 -2.68
N ALA A 92 -9.24 5.49 -2.03
CA ALA A 92 -10.38 6.18 -1.45
C ALA A 92 -9.95 7.17 -0.33
N ALA A 93 -8.99 6.78 0.51
CA ALA A 93 -8.43 7.65 1.54
C ALA A 93 -7.72 8.88 0.93
N PHE A 94 -6.96 8.69 -0.15
CA PHE A 94 -6.27 9.80 -0.83
C PHE A 94 -7.22 10.70 -1.61
N ALA A 95 -8.33 10.19 -2.11
CA ALA A 95 -9.36 11.02 -2.70
C ALA A 95 -9.83 12.08 -1.69
N ARG A 96 -10.04 11.69 -0.42
CA ARG A 96 -10.39 12.65 0.65
C ARG A 96 -9.29 13.68 0.92
N CYS A 97 -8.02 13.27 0.82
CA CYS A 97 -6.88 14.17 0.99
C CYS A 97 -6.78 15.25 -0.10
N ARG A 98 -7.18 14.95 -1.34
CA ARG A 98 -7.13 15.88 -2.47
C ARG A 98 -8.28 16.89 -2.48
N THR A 99 -9.35 16.64 -1.73
CA THR A 99 -10.54 17.50 -1.69
C THR A 99 -10.35 18.85 -0.98
N LYS A 100 -9.21 19.13 -0.35
CA LYS A 100 -8.90 20.49 0.09
C LYS A 100 -8.38 21.27 -1.12
N PRO A 101 -9.14 22.22 -1.69
CA PRO A 101 -8.57 23.11 -2.70
C PRO A 101 -7.34 23.79 -2.07
N PRO A 102 -6.26 24.00 -2.83
CA PRO A 102 -5.14 24.79 -2.35
C PRO A 102 -5.69 26.15 -1.87
N PRO A 103 -5.12 26.74 -0.80
CA PRO A 103 -5.54 28.08 -0.37
C PRO A 103 -5.51 29.00 -1.59
N ALA A 104 -6.64 29.66 -1.86
CA ALA A 104 -6.82 30.49 -3.04
C ALA A 104 -5.60 31.39 -3.23
N ALA A 105 -5.03 31.38 -4.43
CA ALA A 105 -3.86 32.18 -4.74
C ALA A 105 -4.16 33.65 -4.41
N VAL A 106 -3.16 34.41 -3.96
CA VAL A 106 -3.32 35.82 -3.52
C VAL A 106 -4.10 36.66 -4.54
N TRP A 107 -3.95 36.38 -5.85
CA TRP A 107 -4.69 37.02 -6.93
C TRP A 107 -6.21 36.81 -6.91
N GLN A 108 -6.70 35.65 -6.46
CA GLN A 108 -8.14 35.40 -6.32
C GLN A 108 -8.76 36.24 -5.18
N LYS A 109 -8.03 36.40 -4.06
CA LYS A 109 -8.42 37.32 -2.97
C LYS A 109 -8.48 38.78 -3.41
N VAL A 110 -7.57 39.19 -4.30
CA VAL A 110 -7.55 40.55 -4.87
C VAL A 110 -8.73 40.79 -5.83
N GLN A 111 -9.19 39.77 -6.56
CA GLN A 111 -10.37 39.88 -7.42
C GLN A 111 -11.68 40.01 -6.63
N GLU A 112 -11.84 39.29 -5.51
CA GLU A 112 -13.01 39.43 -4.63
C GLU A 112 -13.11 40.82 -3.98
N LEU A 113 -11.97 41.45 -3.67
CA LEU A 113 -11.92 42.83 -3.17
C LEU A 113 -12.21 43.86 -4.26
N ARG A 114 -11.83 43.58 -5.51
CA ARG A 114 -12.11 44.45 -6.67
C ARG A 114 -13.55 44.37 -7.18
N GLY A 115 -14.28 43.29 -6.88
CA GLY A 115 -15.70 43.15 -7.23
C GLY A 115 -16.68 43.81 -6.23
N GLN A 116 -16.16 44.48 -5.18
CA GLN A 116 -16.96 45.15 -4.14
C GLN A 116 -17.03 46.68 -4.31
N TRP A 117 -16.68 47.22 -5.49
CA TRP A 117 -16.83 48.62 -5.85
C TRP A 117 -17.55 48.78 -7.18
#